data_AF-A0A1J1LEH0-F1
#
_entry.id   AF-A0A1J1LEH0-F1
#
_cell.length_a   1.000
_cell.length_b   1.000
_cell.length_c   1.000
_cell.angle_alpha   90.00
_cell.angle_beta   90.00
_cell.angle_gamma   90.00
#
_symmetry.space_group_name_H-M   'P 1'
#
loop_
_entity.id
_entity.type
_entity.pdbx_description
1 polymer ?
#
loop_
_entity_poly.entity_id
_entity_poly.type
_entity_poly.pdbx_seq_one_letter_code
_entity_poly.pdbx_strand_id
1 'polypeptide(L)'
;MQRFNGSKRLSLSLITGGISLILSLPTLAEPERKIIGNCEPESCETLWKILQSNFSEKTQSYQKDCLPPQLLGLSVNSNSDQQKVVYLSCWEAKVENGERPGLPLGILPLPGYEQQFGVKISSDDPQIQAILNRNTEQVERMSFECGTYGGDINILVSEDQKVSLQCYFQAGANLFDSNADGVPDGMYGKGTGVDFTEDLKN
;
A
#
# COMPACT_ATOMS: atom_id res chain seq x y z
N MET A 1 50.42 -81.16 -1.44
CA MET A 1 50.50 -79.69 -1.44
C MET A 1 49.09 -79.15 -1.29
N GLN A 2 48.73 -78.68 -0.09
CA GLN A 2 47.39 -78.23 0.28
C GLN A 2 47.11 -76.84 -0.32
N ARG A 3 45.86 -76.57 -0.72
CA ARG A 3 45.00 -75.59 -0.04
C ARG A 3 43.59 -75.56 -0.64
N PHE A 4 42.64 -75.61 0.30
CA PHE A 4 41.21 -75.38 0.15
C PHE A 4 40.92 -74.02 -0.50
N ASN A 5 39.87 -73.95 -1.31
CA ASN A 5 39.14 -72.71 -1.54
C ASN A 5 37.64 -73.02 -1.62
N GLY A 6 36.96 -72.96 -0.47
CA GLY A 6 35.52 -72.82 -0.40
C GLY A 6 35.17 -71.34 -0.50
N SER A 7 34.30 -70.97 -1.43
CA SER A 7 33.71 -69.63 -1.47
C SER A 7 32.20 -69.73 -1.31
N LYS A 8 31.73 -69.20 -0.19
CA LYS A 8 30.32 -69.12 0.22
C LYS A 8 29.58 -68.13 -0.68
N ARG A 9 28.40 -68.53 -1.15
CA ARG A 9 27.43 -67.63 -1.79
C ARG A 9 26.89 -66.63 -0.75
N LEU A 10 27.15 -65.35 -0.95
CA LEU A 10 26.48 -64.26 -0.24
C LEU A 10 25.47 -63.62 -1.20
N SER A 11 24.20 -63.91 -0.94
CA SER A 11 23.06 -63.19 -1.50
C SER A 11 23.00 -61.82 -0.84
N LEU A 12 23.29 -60.75 -1.58
CA LEU A 12 23.11 -59.38 -1.11
C LEU A 12 21.92 -58.76 -1.85
N SER A 13 20.79 -58.67 -1.15
CA SER A 13 19.60 -57.95 -1.60
C SER A 13 19.93 -56.46 -1.73
N LEU A 14 19.83 -55.91 -2.95
CA LEU A 14 19.80 -54.47 -3.17
C LEU A 14 18.47 -53.92 -2.63
N ILE A 15 18.52 -53.26 -1.48
CA ILE A 15 17.45 -52.36 -1.04
C ILE A 15 17.70 -51.03 -1.76
N THR A 16 16.98 -50.77 -2.84
CA THR A 16 16.95 -49.46 -3.49
C THR A 16 16.20 -48.48 -2.57
N GLY A 17 16.95 -47.84 -1.67
CA GLY A 17 16.48 -46.64 -0.99
C GLY A 17 16.28 -45.53 -2.02
N GLY A 18 15.02 -45.21 -2.30
CA GLY A 18 14.67 -44.04 -3.09
C GLY A 18 15.13 -42.79 -2.37
N ILE A 19 16.20 -42.17 -2.86
CA ILE A 19 16.59 -40.83 -2.45
C ILE A 19 15.59 -39.89 -3.12
N SER A 20 14.55 -39.48 -2.38
CA SER A 20 13.71 -38.35 -2.76
C SER A 20 14.56 -37.08 -2.69
N LEU A 21 15.18 -36.74 -3.82
CA LEU A 21 15.76 -35.42 -4.05
C LEU A 21 14.59 -34.43 -4.16
N ILE A 22 14.24 -33.80 -3.05
CA ILE A 22 13.40 -32.61 -3.05
C ILE A 22 14.27 -31.51 -3.68
N LEU A 23 14.13 -31.34 -4.99
CA LEU A 23 14.65 -30.19 -5.71
C LEU A 23 13.84 -28.97 -5.26
N SER A 24 14.33 -28.28 -4.23
CA SER A 24 13.89 -26.93 -3.92
C SER A 24 14.20 -26.07 -5.14
N LEU A 25 13.17 -25.78 -5.96
CA LEU A 25 13.27 -24.75 -6.98
C LEU A 25 13.75 -23.47 -6.28
N PRO A 26 14.79 -22.79 -6.77
CA PRO A 26 15.12 -21.49 -6.25
C PRO A 26 13.89 -20.62 -6.49
N THR A 27 13.28 -20.16 -5.40
CA THR A 27 12.30 -19.08 -5.47
C THR A 27 13.03 -17.97 -6.22
N LEU A 28 12.58 -17.69 -7.45
CA LEU A 28 13.10 -16.57 -8.23
C LEU A 28 12.82 -15.36 -7.34
N ALA A 29 13.85 -14.81 -6.70
CA ALA A 29 13.69 -13.63 -5.87
C ALA A 29 13.07 -12.58 -6.77
N GLU A 30 11.86 -12.12 -6.42
CA GLU A 30 11.23 -11.05 -7.17
C GLU A 30 12.22 -9.89 -7.23
N PRO A 31 12.44 -9.29 -8.40
CA PRO A 31 13.40 -8.20 -8.54
C PRO A 31 13.06 -7.14 -7.49
N GLU A 32 14.05 -6.82 -6.65
CA GLU A 32 13.89 -5.84 -5.58
C GLU A 32 13.40 -4.53 -6.20
N ARG A 33 12.22 -4.08 -5.78
CA ARG A 33 11.61 -2.88 -6.31
C ARG A 33 12.47 -1.69 -5.91
N LYS A 34 12.88 -0.88 -6.90
CA LYS A 34 13.55 0.37 -6.63
C LYS A 34 12.55 1.40 -6.08
N ILE A 35 12.92 2.00 -4.95
CA ILE A 35 12.16 3.05 -4.27
C ILE A 35 12.93 4.36 -4.45
N ILE A 36 12.22 5.45 -4.76
CA ILE A 36 12.76 6.80 -4.94
C ILE A 36 11.90 7.82 -4.17
N GLY A 37 12.37 9.04 -4.03
CA GLY A 37 11.63 10.13 -3.38
C GLY A 37 12.40 10.79 -2.23
N ASN A 38 11.67 11.57 -1.45
CA ASN A 38 12.20 12.32 -0.32
C ASN A 38 11.51 11.87 0.98
N CYS A 39 12.25 11.13 1.82
CA CYS A 39 11.73 10.46 3.00
C CYS A 39 12.39 10.89 4.31
N GLU A 40 13.17 11.98 4.29
CA GLU A 40 13.96 12.41 5.44
C GLU A 40 13.12 12.51 6.73
N PRO A 41 13.69 12.10 7.89
CA PRO A 41 15.11 11.79 8.11
C PRO A 41 15.54 10.35 7.81
N GLU A 42 14.60 9.43 7.58
CA GLU A 42 14.91 8.02 7.29
C GLU A 42 15.08 7.78 5.78
N SER A 43 15.67 6.64 5.39
CA SER A 43 15.68 6.25 3.97
C SER A 43 14.28 5.82 3.51
N CYS A 44 13.97 6.00 2.22
CA CYS A 44 12.67 5.60 1.68
C CYS A 44 12.40 4.09 1.79
N GLU A 45 13.44 3.25 1.72
CA GLU A 45 13.31 1.81 1.94
C GLU A 45 12.95 1.47 3.39
N THR A 46 13.53 2.21 4.34
CA THR A 46 13.24 2.04 5.76
C THR A 46 11.81 2.49 6.06
N LEU A 47 11.42 3.67 5.58
CA LEU A 47 10.06 4.17 5.70
C LEU A 47 9.04 3.20 5.08
N TRP A 48 9.33 2.69 3.89
CA TRP A 48 8.46 1.72 3.21
C TRP A 48 8.26 0.44 4.03
N LYS A 49 9.30 -0.12 4.64
CA LYS A 49 9.19 -1.30 5.51
C LYS A 49 8.29 -1.04 6.72
N ILE A 50 8.38 0.15 7.32
CA ILE A 50 7.53 0.54 8.44
C ILE A 50 6.06 0.63 7.98
N LEU A 51 5.80 1.27 6.83
CA LEU A 51 4.47 1.35 6.25
C LEU A 51 3.89 -0.03 5.94
N GLN A 52 4.71 -0.97 5.44
CA GLN A 52 4.27 -2.34 5.18
C GLN A 52 3.89 -3.10 6.46
N SER A 53 4.60 -2.85 7.56
CA SER A 53 4.30 -3.44 8.85
C SER A 53 2.99 -2.89 9.44
N ASN A 54 2.79 -1.58 9.34
CA ASN A 54 1.64 -0.90 9.97
C ASN A 54 0.37 -0.96 9.11
N PHE A 55 0.50 -0.97 7.77
CA PHE A 55 -0.59 -0.87 6.81
C PHE A 55 -0.44 -1.91 5.69
N SER A 56 -0.33 -3.18 6.08
CA SER A 56 -0.02 -4.28 5.17
C SER A 56 -1.01 -4.41 4.01
N GLU A 57 -2.31 -4.26 4.25
CA GLU A 57 -3.34 -4.34 3.21
C GLU A 57 -3.20 -3.22 2.16
N LYS A 58 -3.05 -1.97 2.61
CA LYS A 58 -2.89 -0.80 1.71
C LYS A 58 -1.60 -0.90 0.91
N THR A 59 -0.49 -1.19 1.57
CA THR A 59 0.80 -1.33 0.90
C THR A 59 0.82 -2.50 -0.08
N GLN A 60 0.16 -3.62 0.21
CA GLN A 60 -0.01 -4.71 -0.76
C GLN A 60 -0.84 -4.29 -1.98
N SER A 61 -1.88 -3.48 -1.80
CA SER A 61 -2.62 -2.92 -2.95
C SER A 61 -1.73 -2.03 -3.81
N TYR A 62 -1.05 -1.06 -3.19
CA TYR A 62 -0.11 -0.19 -3.90
C TYR A 62 1.02 -0.96 -4.60
N GLN A 63 1.42 -2.11 -4.04
CA GLN A 63 2.38 -2.99 -4.68
C GLN A 63 1.85 -3.64 -5.96
N LYS A 64 0.57 -4.05 -5.97
CA LYS A 64 -0.08 -4.60 -7.15
C LYS A 64 -0.30 -3.55 -8.24
N ASP A 65 -0.56 -2.31 -7.83
CA ASP A 65 -0.83 -1.19 -8.73
C ASP A 65 0.45 -0.56 -9.32
N CYS A 66 1.62 -0.88 -8.75
CA CYS A 66 2.91 -0.39 -9.22
C CYS A 66 3.91 -1.52 -9.36
N LEU A 67 4.02 -2.13 -10.54
CA LEU A 67 4.83 -3.33 -10.76
C LEU A 67 6.16 -2.98 -11.44
N PRO A 68 7.26 -3.72 -11.16
CA PRO A 68 8.47 -3.60 -11.96
C PRO A 68 8.16 -3.70 -13.47
N PRO A 69 8.75 -2.85 -14.33
CA PRO A 69 9.92 -2.00 -14.06
C PRO A 69 9.63 -0.64 -13.41
N GLN A 70 8.37 -0.33 -13.08
CA GLN A 70 8.00 0.94 -12.44
C GLN A 70 8.66 1.09 -11.06
N LEU A 71 8.83 2.35 -10.65
CA LEU A 71 9.51 2.73 -9.42
C LEU A 71 8.46 3.21 -8.41
N LEU A 72 8.60 2.78 -7.16
CA LEU A 72 7.75 3.28 -6.08
C LEU A 72 8.32 4.62 -5.58
N GLY A 73 7.53 5.68 -5.62
CA GLY A 73 7.87 7.00 -5.09
C GLY A 73 7.28 7.22 -3.70
N LEU A 74 8.09 7.68 -2.74
CA LEU A 74 7.64 8.11 -1.41
C LEU A 74 8.04 9.57 -1.16
N SER A 75 7.09 10.42 -0.78
CA SER A 75 7.37 11.80 -0.39
C SER A 75 6.74 12.12 0.96
N VAL A 76 7.55 12.55 1.92
CA VAL A 76 7.08 12.95 3.26
C VAL A 76 6.66 14.41 3.23
N ASN A 77 5.41 14.68 3.60
CA ASN A 77 4.96 16.03 3.92
C ASN A 77 4.81 16.16 5.44
N SER A 78 5.68 16.97 6.03
CA SER A 78 5.76 17.20 7.48
C SER A 78 5.65 18.68 7.87
N ASN A 79 5.35 19.56 6.91
CA ASN A 79 5.25 21.00 7.15
C ASN A 79 3.98 21.33 7.95
N SER A 80 4.15 22.22 8.94
CA SER A 80 3.35 22.37 10.16
C SER A 80 1.83 22.54 9.98
N ASP A 81 1.09 22.06 10.98
CA ASP A 81 -0.37 22.09 11.23
C ASP A 81 -1.25 21.25 10.28
N GLN A 82 -0.72 20.82 9.14
CA GLN A 82 -1.37 19.88 8.24
C GLN A 82 -0.88 18.45 8.49
N GLN A 83 -1.74 17.47 8.18
CA GLN A 83 -1.53 16.06 8.50
C GLN A 83 -0.15 15.60 8.03
N LYS A 84 0.63 15.01 8.94
CA LYS A 84 1.94 14.45 8.60
C LYS A 84 1.74 13.12 7.87
N VAL A 85 2.06 13.12 6.59
CA VAL A 85 1.72 12.02 5.69
C VAL A 85 2.88 11.63 4.79
N VAL A 86 2.77 10.44 4.23
CA VAL A 86 3.59 9.93 3.15
C VAL A 86 2.72 9.83 1.91
N TYR A 87 3.06 10.59 0.87
CA TYR A 87 2.48 10.41 -0.45
C TYR A 87 3.18 9.27 -1.17
N LEU A 88 2.39 8.39 -1.78
CA LEU A 88 2.87 7.27 -2.56
C LEU A 88 2.52 7.49 -4.02
N SER A 89 3.51 7.31 -4.89
CA SER A 89 3.37 7.44 -6.35
C SER A 89 3.98 6.23 -7.04
N CYS A 90 3.47 5.92 -8.23
CA CYS A 90 4.10 4.98 -9.15
C CYS A 90 4.69 5.73 -10.32
N TRP A 91 6.00 5.60 -10.49
CA TRP A 91 6.74 6.31 -11.52
C TRP A 91 7.16 5.37 -12.63
N GLU A 92 7.08 5.84 -13.87
CA GLU A 92 7.66 5.11 -14.99
C GLU A 92 9.18 4.95 -14.83
N ALA A 93 9.71 3.84 -15.31
CA ALA A 93 11.14 3.55 -15.23
C ALA A 93 11.98 4.53 -16.07
N LYS A 94 11.40 4.99 -17.18
CA LYS A 94 12.04 5.86 -18.17
C LYS A 94 11.68 7.33 -17.93
N VAL A 95 12.62 8.19 -18.29
CA VAL A 95 12.40 9.63 -18.39
C VAL A 95 12.12 9.94 -19.85
N GLU A 96 11.02 10.64 -20.12
CA GLU A 96 10.57 11.04 -21.45
C GLU A 96 10.51 12.56 -21.53
N ASN A 97 11.17 13.15 -22.54
CA ASN A 97 11.23 14.62 -22.73
C ASN A 97 11.76 15.40 -21.50
N GLY A 98 12.62 14.77 -20.68
CA GLY A 98 13.16 15.37 -19.46
C GLY A 98 12.27 15.21 -18.23
N GLU A 99 11.13 14.53 -18.36
CA GLU A 99 10.17 14.33 -17.28
C GLU A 99 9.92 12.83 -17.07
N ARG A 100 9.76 12.41 -15.82
CA ARG A 100 9.32 11.07 -15.45
C ARG A 100 7.81 11.12 -15.20
N PRO A 101 6.98 10.51 -16.06
CA PRO A 101 5.55 10.45 -15.81
C PRO A 101 5.26 9.46 -14.68
N GLY A 102 4.18 9.72 -13.94
CA GLY A 102 3.73 8.84 -12.88
C GLY A 102 2.27 9.01 -12.52
N LEU A 103 1.81 8.18 -11.58
CA LEU A 103 0.45 8.16 -11.08
C LEU A 103 0.46 8.19 -9.54
N PRO A 104 -0.49 8.89 -8.89
CA PRO A 104 -0.66 8.77 -7.46
C PRO A 104 -1.17 7.36 -7.12
N LEU A 105 -0.63 6.76 -6.07
CA LEU A 105 -1.11 5.48 -5.52
C LEU A 105 -2.01 5.71 -4.30
N GLY A 106 -1.63 6.65 -3.44
CA GLY A 106 -2.39 6.98 -2.24
C GLY A 106 -1.56 7.71 -1.20
N ILE A 107 -2.13 7.81 -0.01
CA ILE A 107 -1.57 8.52 1.13
C ILE A 107 -1.62 7.59 2.34
N LEU A 108 -0.56 7.61 3.16
CA LEU A 108 -0.53 6.94 4.46
C LEU A 108 -0.05 7.91 5.54
N PRO A 109 -0.42 7.71 6.81
CA PRO A 109 0.14 8.49 7.89
C PRO A 109 1.65 8.30 7.97
N LEU A 110 2.36 9.39 8.30
CA LEU A 110 3.74 9.27 8.73
C LEU A 110 3.76 8.45 10.04
N PRO A 111 4.69 7.49 10.21
CA PRO A 111 4.76 6.68 11.43
C PRO A 111 4.81 7.54 12.70
N GLY A 112 3.96 7.22 13.67
CA GLY A 112 3.77 7.99 14.90
C GLY A 112 2.72 9.11 14.82
N TYR A 113 2.12 9.34 13.64
CA TYR A 113 1.06 10.34 13.42
C TYR A 113 -0.28 9.72 13.01
N GLU A 114 -0.46 8.42 13.25
CA GLU A 114 -1.65 7.67 12.84
C GLU A 114 -2.95 8.24 13.42
N GLN A 115 -2.93 8.70 14.67
CA GLN A 115 -4.11 9.28 15.33
C GLN A 115 -4.57 10.62 14.74
N GLN A 116 -3.71 11.30 13.97
CA GLN A 116 -4.02 12.58 13.33
C GLN A 116 -4.47 12.41 11.88
N PHE A 117 -4.38 11.19 11.37
CA PHE A 117 -4.69 10.85 9.99
C PHE A 117 -6.18 10.53 9.82
N GLY A 118 -6.66 10.70 8.58
CA GLY A 118 -8.05 10.53 8.22
C GLY A 118 -8.82 11.84 8.22
N VAL A 119 -10.01 11.82 7.63
CA VAL A 119 -10.87 12.99 7.54
C VAL A 119 -11.60 13.19 8.87
N LYS A 120 -11.62 14.42 9.40
CA LYS A 120 -12.41 14.72 10.61
C LYS A 120 -13.89 14.73 10.26
N ILE A 121 -14.68 13.87 10.93
CA ILE A 121 -16.12 13.73 10.71
C ILE A 121 -16.84 14.17 11.99
N SER A 122 -17.59 15.27 11.90
CA SER A 122 -18.39 15.80 13.00
C SER A 122 -19.60 16.56 12.47
N SER A 123 -20.66 16.66 13.28
CA SER A 123 -21.85 17.46 12.96
C SER A 123 -22.28 18.28 14.16
N ASP A 124 -22.73 19.51 13.92
CA ASP A 124 -23.34 20.36 14.95
C ASP A 124 -24.78 19.92 15.29
N ASP A 125 -25.40 19.07 14.45
CA ASP A 125 -26.71 18.49 14.72
C ASP A 125 -26.59 17.37 15.78
N PRO A 126 -27.26 17.49 16.94
CA PRO A 126 -27.16 16.49 18.02
C PRO A 126 -27.65 15.09 17.63
N GLN A 127 -28.63 14.97 16.71
CA GLN A 127 -29.14 13.69 16.26
C GLN A 127 -28.12 12.99 15.35
N ILE A 128 -27.56 13.74 14.39
CA ILE A 128 -26.49 13.22 13.53
C ILE A 128 -25.26 12.86 14.36
N GLN A 129 -24.87 13.71 15.31
CA GLN A 129 -23.75 13.43 16.20
C GLN A 129 -23.98 12.17 17.04
N ALA A 130 -25.22 11.94 17.50
CA ALA A 130 -25.58 10.70 18.21
C ALA A 130 -25.47 9.46 17.29
N ILE A 131 -25.84 9.57 16.01
CA ILE A 131 -25.68 8.49 15.03
C ILE A 131 -24.19 8.23 14.76
N LEU A 132 -23.37 9.26 14.55
CA LEU A 132 -21.92 9.12 14.38
C LEU A 132 -21.29 8.40 15.59
N ASN A 133 -21.64 8.82 16.80
CA ASN A 133 -21.13 8.23 18.04
C ASN A 133 -21.58 6.77 18.28
N ARG A 134 -22.71 6.34 17.69
CA ARG A 134 -23.14 4.93 17.73
C ARG A 134 -22.41 4.05 16.71
N ASN A 135 -21.88 4.66 15.65
CA ASN A 135 -21.23 3.98 14.53
C ASN A 135 -19.71 4.22 14.50
N THR A 136 -19.08 4.44 15.66
CA THR A 136 -17.68 4.90 15.77
C THR A 136 -16.69 4.09 14.93
N GLU A 137 -16.75 2.76 14.96
CA GLU A 137 -15.85 1.91 14.16
C GLU A 137 -15.99 2.15 12.65
N GLN A 138 -17.23 2.29 12.16
CA GLN A 138 -17.50 2.57 10.76
C GLN A 138 -17.06 4.00 10.38
N VAL A 139 -17.28 4.97 11.27
CA VAL A 139 -16.85 6.37 11.10
C VAL A 139 -15.33 6.45 11.03
N GLU A 140 -14.62 5.77 11.94
CA GLU A 140 -13.14 5.72 11.97
C GLU A 140 -12.59 5.04 10.71
N ARG A 141 -13.18 3.91 10.29
CA ARG A 141 -12.78 3.24 9.05
C ARG A 141 -13.00 4.13 7.83
N MET A 142 -14.16 4.78 7.71
CA MET A 142 -14.45 5.71 6.61
C MET A 142 -13.49 6.90 6.61
N SER A 143 -13.22 7.46 7.79
CA SER A 143 -12.25 8.54 7.99
C SER A 143 -10.86 8.16 7.47
N PHE A 144 -10.35 7.01 7.90
CA PHE A 144 -9.05 6.49 7.47
C PHE A 144 -9.03 6.22 5.96
N GLU A 145 -10.02 5.47 5.47
CA GLU A 145 -10.10 5.06 4.06
C GLU A 145 -10.11 6.27 3.13
N CYS A 146 -10.97 7.25 3.42
CA CYS A 146 -11.05 8.47 2.63
C CYS A 146 -9.75 9.29 2.68
N GLY A 147 -9.11 9.32 3.86
CA GLY A 147 -7.79 9.92 4.03
C GLY A 147 -6.72 9.28 3.14
N THR A 148 -6.79 7.97 2.89
CA THR A 148 -5.82 7.30 1.99
C THR A 148 -5.93 7.75 0.53
N TYR A 149 -7.06 8.33 0.14
CA TYR A 149 -7.27 8.94 -1.17
C TYR A 149 -7.02 10.45 -1.20
N GLY A 150 -6.71 11.07 -0.06
CA GLY A 150 -6.69 12.54 0.08
C GLY A 150 -8.05 13.18 -0.18
N GLY A 151 -9.13 12.44 0.14
CA GLY A 151 -10.51 12.89 -0.07
C GLY A 151 -11.09 13.65 1.11
N ASP A 152 -12.33 14.08 0.91
CA ASP A 152 -13.19 14.71 1.92
C ASP A 152 -14.44 13.85 2.15
N ILE A 153 -15.05 13.99 3.32
CA ILE A 153 -16.28 13.27 3.68
C ILE A 153 -17.46 14.22 3.77
N ASN A 154 -18.51 13.90 3.03
CA ASN A 154 -19.82 14.52 3.16
C ASN A 154 -20.72 13.66 4.06
N ILE A 155 -21.45 14.30 4.98
CA ILE A 155 -22.54 13.67 5.72
C ILE A 155 -23.82 13.90 4.93
N LEU A 156 -24.42 12.83 4.43
CA LEU A 156 -25.66 12.87 3.67
C LEU A 156 -26.83 12.47 4.56
N VAL A 157 -27.92 13.23 4.47
CA VAL A 157 -29.18 12.94 5.18
C VAL A 157 -30.30 12.85 4.16
N SER A 158 -30.93 11.69 4.10
CA SER A 158 -32.09 11.41 3.24
C SER A 158 -33.40 11.94 3.84
N GLU A 159 -34.47 11.98 3.04
CA GLU A 159 -35.80 12.41 3.49
C GLU A 159 -36.32 11.54 4.64
N ASP A 160 -36.02 10.24 4.62
CA ASP A 160 -36.33 9.23 5.62
C ASP A 160 -35.36 9.24 6.83
N GLN A 161 -34.57 10.31 7.00
CA GLN A 161 -33.64 10.51 8.13
C GLN A 161 -32.56 9.44 8.25
N LYS A 162 -32.26 8.74 7.15
CA LYS A 162 -31.10 7.86 7.07
C LYS A 162 -29.86 8.70 6.81
N VAL A 163 -28.83 8.47 7.63
CA VAL A 163 -27.53 9.15 7.55
C VAL A 163 -26.53 8.25 6.84
N SER A 164 -25.79 8.82 5.90
CA SER A 164 -24.72 8.12 5.16
C SER A 164 -23.45 8.98 5.14
N LEU A 165 -22.30 8.33 5.05
CA LEU A 165 -21.00 8.97 4.85
C LEU A 165 -20.56 8.74 3.41
N GLN A 166 -20.33 9.82 2.67
CA GLN A 166 -19.79 9.78 1.32
C GLN A 166 -18.34 10.28 1.34
N CYS A 167 -17.40 9.45 0.93
CA CYS A 167 -16.04 9.90 0.61
C CYS A 167 -15.99 10.39 -0.84
N TYR A 168 -15.45 11.58 -1.07
CA TYR A 168 -15.23 12.16 -2.39
C TYR A 168 -13.76 12.55 -2.57
N PHE A 169 -13.17 12.21 -3.71
CA PHE A 169 -11.76 12.51 -4.01
C PHE A 169 -11.52 12.65 -5.53
N GLN A 170 -10.33 13.12 -5.91
CA GLN A 170 -9.87 13.16 -7.31
C GLN A 170 -9.01 11.93 -7.62
N ALA A 171 -9.36 11.18 -8.66
CA ALA A 171 -8.61 10.03 -9.16
C ALA A 171 -8.11 10.26 -10.60
N GLY A 172 -7.06 9.54 -11.01
CA GLY A 172 -6.58 9.57 -12.39
C GLY A 172 -5.82 10.85 -12.77
N ALA A 173 -5.28 11.57 -11.79
CA ALA A 173 -4.30 12.63 -12.05
C ALA A 173 -2.99 11.98 -12.57
N ASN A 174 -2.38 12.60 -13.58
CA ASN A 174 -1.06 12.21 -14.07
C ASN A 174 -0.03 13.18 -13.51
N LEU A 175 1.00 12.63 -12.87
CA LEU A 175 2.09 13.37 -12.23
C LEU A 175 3.27 13.48 -13.20
N PHE A 176 4.10 14.49 -12.99
CA PHE A 176 5.42 14.57 -13.59
C PHE A 176 6.49 14.91 -12.55
N ASP A 177 7.68 14.36 -12.78
CA ASP A 177 8.91 14.59 -12.03
C ASP A 177 10.00 14.98 -13.04
N SER A 178 10.37 16.26 -13.06
CA SER A 178 11.30 16.87 -14.01
C SER A 178 12.77 16.74 -13.56
N ASN A 179 13.03 16.36 -12.30
CA ASN A 179 14.39 16.28 -11.75
C ASN A 179 14.83 14.82 -11.42
N ALA A 180 13.93 13.86 -11.62
CA ALA A 180 14.07 12.44 -11.37
C ALA A 180 14.32 12.05 -9.90
N ASP A 181 13.91 12.89 -8.95
CA ASP A 181 14.05 12.64 -7.50
C ASP A 181 12.93 11.77 -6.92
N GLY A 182 11.85 11.52 -7.67
CA GLY A 182 10.70 10.72 -7.24
C GLY A 182 9.63 11.49 -6.47
N VAL A 183 9.72 12.82 -6.41
CA VAL A 183 8.73 13.74 -5.86
C VAL A 183 8.00 14.44 -7.01
N PRO A 184 6.66 14.56 -6.96
CA PRO A 184 5.94 15.25 -8.02
C PRO A 184 6.29 16.75 -8.08
N ASP A 185 6.74 17.23 -9.24
CA ASP A 185 6.90 18.65 -9.56
C ASP A 185 5.57 19.30 -10.00
N GLY A 186 4.60 18.47 -10.41
CA GLY A 186 3.26 18.91 -10.75
C GLY A 186 2.39 17.80 -11.33
N MET A 187 1.28 18.22 -11.96
CA MET A 187 0.31 17.33 -12.61
C MET A 187 -0.03 17.81 -14.03
N TYR A 188 -0.14 16.89 -14.99
CA TYR A 188 -0.59 17.19 -16.36
C TYR A 188 -2.12 17.35 -16.48
N GLY A 189 -2.88 16.91 -15.46
CA GLY A 189 -4.34 16.96 -15.47
C GLY A 189 -4.91 16.79 -14.07
N LYS A 190 -6.11 17.35 -13.85
CA LYS A 190 -6.75 17.43 -12.52
C LYS A 190 -7.41 16.13 -12.05
N GLY A 191 -7.43 15.08 -12.90
CA GLY A 191 -8.16 13.84 -12.63
C GLY A 191 -9.67 13.98 -12.84
N THR A 192 -10.42 13.03 -12.28
CA THR A 192 -11.89 12.98 -12.24
C THR A 192 -12.36 12.81 -10.80
N GLY A 193 -13.53 13.38 -10.48
CA GLY A 193 -14.20 13.12 -9.22
C GLY A 193 -14.65 11.66 -9.13
N VAL A 194 -14.39 11.03 -8.00
CA VAL A 194 -14.83 9.67 -7.63
C VAL A 194 -15.41 9.74 -6.23
N ASP A 195 -16.46 8.96 -5.98
CA ASP A 195 -17.00 8.80 -4.64
C ASP A 195 -17.39 7.36 -4.34
N PHE A 196 -17.49 7.06 -3.04
CA PHE A 196 -18.17 5.89 -2.50
C PHE A 196 -18.91 6.28 -1.24
N THR A 197 -20.02 5.60 -0.96
CA THR A 197 -20.93 5.94 0.12
C THR A 197 -21.24 4.72 0.97
N GLU A 198 -21.32 4.93 2.28
CA GLU A 198 -21.78 3.94 3.23
C GLU A 198 -22.89 4.48 4.13
N ASP A 199 -23.91 3.66 4.33
CA ASP A 199 -25.01 3.98 5.23
C ASP A 199 -24.64 3.69 6.68
N LEU A 200 -25.04 4.56 7.59
CA LEU A 200 -24.90 4.37 9.03
C LEU A 200 -26.15 3.69 9.60
N LYS A 201 -25.97 2.96 10.71
CA LYS A 201 -27.10 2.39 11.46
C LYS A 201 -27.74 3.48 12.32
N ASN A 202 -29.04 3.66 12.18
CA ASN A 202 -29.83 4.59 13.00
C ASN A 202 -30.02 4.08 14.44
#